data_AF-A0A9D8XLQ3-F1
#
_entry.id   AF-A0A9D8XLQ3-F1
#
_cell.length_a   1.000
_cell.length_b   1.000
_cell.length_c   1.000
_cell.angle_alpha   90.00
_cell.angle_beta   90.00
_cell.angle_gamma   90.00
#
_symmetry.space_group_name_H-M   'P 1'
#
loop_
_entity.id
_entity.type
_entity.pdbx_description
1 polymer ?
#
loop_
_entity_poly.entity_id
_entity_poly.type
_entity_poly.pdbx_seq_one_letter_code
_entity_poly.pdbx_strand_id
1 'polypeptide(L)'
;EMYPDLLFSTEECGEDYIDLMDLFIGIMTCHERFLHDPDLTPVPAYNVIYHGIMPIYGSYTLPDGIPPYDPAWPPEGRWKEEKDWLQLYPDQVFLELARQIVYGNIPTIANLQLHHCTEEKYAEVYRFLCDAVRFYHAHRDFLFDGELLKEPEIICPEQDVDFMTRFIYTKEGAMRPCRHRRKQVFAGRFRSSDGRIATILANWSQDTVNGTCGGVPFTLPPRSFAITVS
;
A
#
# COMPACT_ATOMS: atom_id res chain seq x y z
N GLU A 1 10.76 -19.43 28.01
CA GLU A 1 10.17 -19.67 26.67
C GLU A 1 11.10 -20.50 25.83
N MET A 2 10.58 -21.24 24.84
CA MET A 2 11.39 -22.20 24.09
C MET A 2 12.32 -21.55 23.06
N TYR A 3 12.10 -20.28 22.64
CA TYR A 3 12.95 -19.55 21.69
C TYR A 3 12.85 -18.02 21.88
N PRO A 4 13.56 -17.41 22.85
CA PRO A 4 13.42 -15.99 23.20
C PRO A 4 13.92 -14.99 22.13
N ASP A 5 14.68 -15.46 21.15
CA ASP A 5 15.23 -14.61 20.07
C ASP A 5 14.51 -14.82 18.71
N LEU A 6 13.47 -15.65 18.67
CA LEU A 6 12.72 -15.90 17.44
C LEU A 6 11.53 -14.95 17.36
N LEU A 7 11.51 -14.10 16.33
CA LEU A 7 10.38 -13.24 16.04
C LEU A 7 9.31 -14.01 15.25
N PHE A 8 8.05 -13.88 15.66
CA PHE A 8 6.90 -14.49 15.02
C PHE A 8 6.09 -13.47 14.22
N SER A 9 5.56 -13.94 13.10
CA SER A 9 4.64 -13.18 12.26
C SER A 9 3.40 -14.01 11.93
N THR A 10 2.30 -13.31 11.64
CA THR A 10 1.09 -13.95 11.11
C THR A 10 0.46 -13.12 9.99
N GLU A 11 -0.35 -13.79 9.17
CA GLU A 11 -1.23 -13.16 8.19
C GLU A 11 -2.43 -12.51 8.90
N GLU A 12 -2.79 -11.32 8.43
CA GLU A 12 -3.80 -10.41 8.96
C GLU A 12 -3.54 -9.91 10.39
N CYS A 13 -4.30 -8.86 10.74
CA CYS A 13 -4.15 -8.13 11.99
C CYS A 13 -5.29 -8.49 12.96
N GLY A 14 -5.08 -9.50 13.81
CA GLY A 14 -6.01 -9.87 14.88
C GLY A 14 -5.59 -9.28 16.22
N GLU A 15 -6.47 -8.53 16.88
CA GLU A 15 -6.17 -7.92 18.19
C GLU A 15 -5.87 -8.97 19.28
N ASP A 16 -6.51 -10.14 19.20
CA ASP A 16 -6.29 -11.28 20.10
C ASP A 16 -4.87 -11.87 20.05
N TYR A 17 -4.04 -11.46 19.07
CA TYR A 17 -2.68 -11.99 18.87
C TYR A 17 -1.58 -10.95 19.11
N ILE A 18 -1.91 -9.73 19.53
CA ILE A 18 -0.92 -8.64 19.74
C ILE A 18 0.13 -9.01 20.81
N ASP A 19 -0.22 -9.84 21.78
CA ASP A 19 0.70 -10.32 22.83
C ASP A 19 1.48 -11.58 22.44
N LEU A 20 1.17 -12.19 21.29
CA LEU A 20 1.75 -13.46 20.84
C LEU A 20 2.66 -13.32 19.61
N MET A 21 2.54 -12.22 18.86
CA MET A 21 3.22 -12.00 17.59
C MET A 21 4.12 -10.76 17.66
N ASP A 22 5.16 -10.70 16.84
CA ASP A 22 6.09 -9.57 16.74
C ASP A 22 5.83 -8.66 15.54
N LEU A 23 5.05 -9.14 14.56
CA LEU A 23 4.58 -8.35 13.43
C LEU A 23 3.36 -8.99 12.75
N PHE A 24 2.62 -8.17 12.02
CA PHE A 24 1.51 -8.61 11.17
C PHE A 24 1.78 -8.37 9.68
N ILE A 25 1.16 -9.19 8.84
CA ILE A 25 1.06 -8.97 7.40
C ILE A 25 -0.39 -8.59 7.06
N GLY A 26 -0.66 -7.31 6.80
CA GLY A 26 -1.99 -6.80 6.43
C GLY A 26 -2.19 -6.69 4.92
N ILE A 27 -3.19 -7.38 4.35
CA ILE A 27 -3.40 -7.38 2.88
C ILE A 27 -4.49 -6.42 2.40
N MET A 28 -5.22 -5.78 3.33
CA MET A 28 -6.36 -4.90 3.00
C MET A 28 -5.98 -3.58 2.31
N THR A 29 -4.70 -3.19 2.30
CA THR A 29 -4.20 -2.01 1.58
C THR A 29 -4.28 -2.16 0.05
N CYS A 30 -4.53 -3.35 -0.47
CA CYS A 30 -4.81 -3.61 -1.89
C CYS A 30 -6.13 -4.38 -2.08
N HIS A 31 -7.15 -4.05 -1.26
CA HIS A 31 -8.43 -4.77 -1.28
C HIS A 31 -9.08 -4.89 -2.66
N GLU A 32 -8.86 -3.94 -3.58
CA GLU A 32 -9.35 -4.01 -4.97
C GLU A 32 -8.89 -5.28 -5.70
N ARG A 33 -7.82 -5.96 -5.23
CA ARG A 33 -7.36 -7.23 -5.82
C ARG A 33 -8.29 -8.42 -5.56
N PHE A 34 -9.13 -8.37 -4.53
CA PHE A 34 -9.98 -9.50 -4.12
C PHE A 34 -11.41 -9.11 -3.74
N LEU A 35 -11.69 -7.84 -3.45
CA LEU A 35 -13.03 -7.32 -3.26
C LEU A 35 -13.46 -6.55 -4.51
N HIS A 36 -14.61 -6.93 -5.07
CA HIS A 36 -15.15 -6.36 -6.31
C HIS A 36 -16.13 -5.20 -6.07
N ASP A 37 -16.22 -4.67 -4.86
CA ASP A 37 -17.24 -3.69 -4.49
C ASP A 37 -16.78 -2.26 -4.85
N PRO A 38 -17.36 -1.62 -5.90
CA PRO A 38 -16.95 -0.28 -6.35
C PRO A 38 -17.16 0.81 -5.30
N ASP A 39 -18.13 0.61 -4.40
CA ASP A 39 -18.54 1.60 -3.40
C ASP A 39 -17.69 1.50 -2.12
N LEU A 40 -16.86 0.45 -2.00
CA LEU A 40 -15.98 0.29 -0.86
C LEU A 40 -14.77 1.22 -0.98
N THR A 41 -14.57 2.00 0.08
CA THR A 41 -13.38 2.82 0.28
C THR A 41 -12.65 2.30 1.51
N PRO A 42 -11.38 1.87 1.38
CA PRO A 42 -10.63 1.37 2.51
C PRO A 42 -10.35 2.52 3.46
N VAL A 43 -10.37 2.22 4.75
CA VAL A 43 -9.98 3.15 5.81
C VAL A 43 -9.03 2.40 6.76
N PRO A 44 -8.04 3.08 7.37
CA PRO A 44 -7.05 2.46 8.24
C PRO A 44 -7.60 2.21 9.65
N ALA A 45 -8.78 1.62 9.79
CA ALA A 45 -9.49 1.51 11.07
C ALA A 45 -8.65 0.78 12.14
N TYR A 46 -7.97 -0.32 11.75
CA TYR A 46 -7.08 -1.04 12.65
C TYR A 46 -5.86 -0.19 13.05
N ASN A 47 -5.20 0.43 12.07
CA ASN A 47 -4.01 1.25 12.30
C ASN A 47 -4.31 2.46 13.20
N VAL A 48 -5.48 3.10 13.08
CA VAL A 48 -5.84 4.24 13.96
C VAL A 48 -5.87 3.83 15.44
N ILE A 49 -6.12 2.57 15.75
CA ILE A 49 -6.16 2.06 17.13
C ILE A 49 -4.80 1.49 17.55
N TYR A 50 -4.13 0.75 16.66
CA TYR A 50 -2.99 -0.10 17.01
C TYR A 50 -1.65 0.31 16.38
N HIS A 51 -1.60 1.37 15.58
CA HIS A 51 -0.34 1.87 15.01
C HIS A 51 0.61 2.32 16.14
N GLY A 52 1.89 1.96 16.01
CA GLY A 52 2.92 2.18 17.03
C GLY A 52 2.99 1.08 18.10
N ILE A 53 2.02 0.15 18.13
CA ILE A 53 2.06 -1.03 19.02
C ILE A 53 2.74 -2.20 18.32
N MET A 54 2.38 -2.46 17.06
CA MET A 54 2.89 -3.61 16.29
C MET A 54 3.34 -3.16 14.89
N PRO A 55 4.50 -3.62 14.39
CA PRO A 55 4.86 -3.47 12.99
C PRO A 55 3.85 -4.17 12.07
N ILE A 56 3.31 -3.43 11.11
CA ILE A 56 2.42 -3.97 10.09
C ILE A 56 3.16 -3.89 8.76
N TYR A 57 3.68 -5.02 8.29
CA TYR A 57 3.99 -5.20 6.89
C TYR A 57 2.68 -5.37 6.14
N GLY A 58 2.63 -5.05 4.85
CA GLY A 58 1.45 -5.44 4.11
C GLY A 58 1.05 -4.61 2.93
N SER A 59 1.20 -5.23 1.78
CA SER A 59 0.12 -5.37 0.81
C SER A 59 0.38 -6.63 0.00
N TYR A 60 -0.62 -7.05 -0.76
CA TYR A 60 -0.45 -7.98 -1.87
C TYR A 60 -0.23 -7.24 -3.21
N THR A 61 0.47 -6.10 -3.16
CA THR A 61 0.78 -5.31 -4.34
C THR A 61 1.80 -6.03 -5.19
N LEU A 62 1.48 -6.21 -6.47
CA LEU A 62 2.30 -6.91 -7.45
C LEU A 62 2.83 -5.89 -8.47
N PRO A 63 4.14 -5.84 -8.75
CA PRO A 63 4.72 -4.87 -9.70
C PRO A 63 4.21 -5.06 -11.13
N ASP A 64 3.95 -6.31 -11.51
CA ASP A 64 3.55 -6.76 -12.84
C ASP A 64 2.14 -7.36 -12.87
N GLY A 65 1.43 -7.37 -11.73
CA GLY A 65 0.12 -8.00 -11.60
C GLY A 65 0.13 -9.53 -11.59
N ILE A 66 1.29 -10.20 -11.57
CA ILE A 66 1.38 -11.67 -11.63
C ILE A 66 1.65 -12.24 -10.23
N PRO A 67 0.67 -12.92 -9.61
CA PRO A 67 0.89 -13.61 -8.34
C PRO A 67 1.95 -14.71 -8.49
N PRO A 68 2.69 -15.06 -7.43
CA PRO A 68 3.52 -16.25 -7.43
C PRO A 68 2.62 -17.49 -7.60
N TYR A 69 3.16 -18.51 -8.26
CA TYR A 69 2.50 -19.79 -8.45
C TYR A 69 3.26 -20.87 -7.69
N ASP A 70 2.55 -21.61 -6.83
CA ASP A 70 3.09 -22.76 -6.13
C ASP A 70 3.01 -24.02 -7.02
N PRO A 71 4.14 -24.70 -7.32
CA PRO A 71 4.14 -25.95 -8.07
C PRO A 71 3.31 -27.09 -7.44
N ALA A 72 2.99 -27.01 -6.15
CA ALA A 72 2.10 -27.96 -5.47
C ALA A 72 0.61 -27.74 -5.81
N TRP A 73 0.23 -26.60 -6.42
CA TRP A 73 -1.14 -26.35 -6.84
C TRP A 73 -1.51 -27.10 -8.11
N PRO A 74 -2.80 -27.44 -8.30
CA PRO A 74 -3.26 -28.09 -9.53
C PRO A 74 -2.89 -27.27 -10.79
N PRO A 75 -2.28 -27.90 -11.81
CA PRO A 75 -1.84 -27.20 -13.01
C PRO A 75 -3.00 -26.63 -13.82
N GLU A 76 -4.21 -27.19 -13.69
CA GLU A 76 -5.41 -26.72 -14.38
C GLU A 76 -5.88 -25.34 -13.88
N GLY A 77 -5.48 -24.96 -12.67
CA GLY A 77 -5.75 -23.64 -12.10
C GLY A 77 -4.77 -22.55 -12.55
N ARG A 78 -3.66 -22.93 -13.17
CA ARG A 78 -2.64 -21.99 -13.62
C ARG A 78 -3.12 -21.20 -14.83
N TRP A 79 -2.85 -19.91 -14.84
CA TRP A 79 -3.09 -19.06 -16.00
C TRP A 79 -2.21 -19.52 -17.15
N LYS A 80 -2.78 -19.64 -18.34
CA LYS A 80 -2.07 -20.15 -19.52
C LYS A 80 -1.34 -19.05 -20.25
N GLU A 81 -1.92 -17.85 -20.25
CA GLU A 81 -1.40 -16.68 -20.95
C GLU A 81 -1.38 -15.48 -20.00
N GLU A 82 -0.20 -14.90 -19.85
CA GLU A 82 -0.01 -13.62 -19.14
C GLU A 82 -0.06 -12.47 -20.14
N LYS A 83 -0.51 -11.30 -19.67
CA LYS A 83 -0.52 -10.06 -20.44
C LYS A 83 0.43 -9.05 -19.81
N ASP A 84 0.67 -7.95 -20.51
CA ASP A 84 1.30 -6.78 -19.89
C ASP A 84 0.27 -6.07 -19.00
N TRP A 85 0.08 -6.59 -17.78
CA TRP A 85 -0.90 -6.05 -16.85
C TRP A 85 -0.53 -4.65 -16.36
N LEU A 86 0.76 -4.33 -16.30
CA LEU A 86 1.22 -2.98 -15.96
C LEU A 86 0.78 -1.98 -17.03
N GLN A 87 0.85 -2.34 -18.31
CA GLN A 87 0.32 -1.49 -19.37
C GLN A 87 -1.21 -1.32 -19.30
N LEU A 88 -1.94 -2.38 -18.92
CA LEU A 88 -3.40 -2.36 -18.82
C LEU A 88 -3.92 -1.64 -17.57
N TYR A 89 -3.17 -1.68 -16.48
CA TYR A 89 -3.54 -1.13 -15.16
C TYR A 89 -2.38 -0.32 -14.56
N PRO A 90 -1.94 0.77 -15.24
CA PRO A 90 -0.68 1.44 -14.95
C PRO A 90 -0.64 2.15 -13.60
N ASP A 91 -1.79 2.44 -12.99
CA ASP A 91 -1.88 3.21 -11.75
C ASP A 91 -2.03 2.35 -10.49
N GLN A 92 -2.44 1.09 -10.65
CA GLN A 92 -2.84 0.23 -9.54
C GLN A 92 -1.71 0.04 -8.51
N VAL A 93 -0.51 -0.31 -8.96
CA VAL A 93 0.64 -0.57 -8.08
C VAL A 93 1.04 0.67 -7.26
N PHE A 94 1.01 1.85 -7.87
CA PHE A 94 1.37 3.11 -7.23
C PHE A 94 0.35 3.51 -6.17
N LEU A 95 -0.93 3.35 -6.49
CA LEU A 95 -2.03 3.65 -5.57
C LEU A 95 -1.98 2.76 -4.33
N GLU A 96 -1.78 1.46 -4.52
CA GLU A 96 -1.69 0.50 -3.41
C GLU A 96 -0.46 0.78 -2.51
N LEU A 97 0.70 1.10 -3.10
CA LEU A 97 1.91 1.49 -2.35
C LEU A 97 1.74 2.82 -1.60
N ALA A 98 1.15 3.82 -2.23
CA ALA A 98 0.89 5.11 -1.59
C ALA A 98 -0.02 4.95 -0.36
N ARG A 99 -1.04 4.09 -0.47
CA ARG A 99 -1.95 3.77 0.62
C ARG A 99 -1.22 3.15 1.82
N GLN A 100 -0.28 2.25 1.59
CA GLN A 100 0.54 1.67 2.66
C GLN A 100 1.24 2.76 3.48
N ILE A 101 1.87 3.72 2.81
CA ILE A 101 2.61 4.81 3.48
C ILE A 101 1.68 5.66 4.35
N VAL A 102 0.57 6.15 3.81
CA VAL A 102 -0.32 7.04 4.57
C VAL A 102 -1.05 6.34 5.71
N TYR A 103 -1.12 5.01 5.68
CA TYR A 103 -1.67 4.19 6.76
C TYR A 103 -0.61 3.77 7.79
N GLY A 104 0.67 4.08 7.55
CA GLY A 104 1.78 3.72 8.43
C GLY A 104 2.25 2.27 8.30
N ASN A 105 1.83 1.56 7.24
CA ASN A 105 2.35 0.23 6.96
C ASN A 105 3.78 0.32 6.43
N ILE A 106 4.59 -0.69 6.76
CA ILE A 106 5.93 -0.85 6.18
C ILE A 106 5.79 -1.16 4.68
N PRO A 107 6.47 -0.41 3.79
CA PRO A 107 6.34 -0.59 2.34
C PRO A 107 6.67 -2.02 1.93
N THR A 108 5.70 -2.69 1.34
CA THR A 108 5.78 -4.10 0.98
C THR A 108 5.29 -4.30 -0.45
N ILE A 109 6.00 -5.14 -1.20
CA ILE A 109 5.60 -5.66 -2.50
C ILE A 109 5.66 -7.19 -2.44
N ALA A 110 4.62 -7.82 -2.97
CA ALA A 110 4.58 -9.27 -3.16
C ALA A 110 5.30 -9.66 -4.46
N ASN A 111 5.95 -10.82 -4.44
CA ASN A 111 6.58 -11.43 -5.62
C ASN A 111 7.57 -10.51 -6.36
N LEU A 112 8.39 -9.74 -5.64
CA LEU A 112 9.45 -8.94 -6.25
C LEU A 112 10.53 -9.86 -6.85
N GLN A 113 10.77 -9.74 -8.15
CA GLN A 113 11.75 -10.52 -8.90
C GLN A 113 12.84 -9.60 -9.44
N LEU A 114 14.00 -10.16 -9.79
CA LEU A 114 15.14 -9.39 -10.29
C LEU A 114 14.79 -8.51 -11.50
N HIS A 115 13.97 -9.04 -12.43
CA HIS A 115 13.61 -8.31 -13.64
C HIS A 115 12.76 -7.05 -13.37
N HIS A 116 11.98 -7.02 -12.28
CA HIS A 116 11.28 -5.81 -11.82
C HIS A 116 12.25 -4.68 -11.45
N CYS A 117 13.48 -5.02 -11.07
CA CYS A 117 14.50 -4.07 -10.65
C CYS A 117 15.46 -3.66 -11.79
N THR A 118 15.46 -4.39 -12.91
CA THR A 118 16.47 -4.23 -13.97
C THR A 118 15.90 -3.87 -15.34
N GLU A 119 14.64 -4.18 -15.64
CA GLU A 119 14.04 -3.86 -16.94
C GLU A 119 13.40 -2.47 -16.96
N GLU A 120 13.60 -1.74 -18.06
CA GLU A 120 13.13 -0.35 -18.24
C GLU A 120 11.62 -0.19 -18.00
N LYS A 121 10.81 -1.17 -18.41
CA LYS A 121 9.35 -1.11 -18.26
C LYS A 121 8.89 -1.05 -16.80
N TYR A 122 9.71 -1.50 -15.84
CA TYR A 122 9.42 -1.44 -14.40
C TYR A 122 10.19 -0.32 -13.69
N ALA A 123 11.01 0.46 -14.40
CA ALA A 123 11.89 1.46 -13.79
C ALA A 123 11.12 2.47 -12.93
N GLU A 124 9.92 2.88 -13.37
CA GLU A 124 9.10 3.80 -12.59
C GLU A 124 8.54 3.17 -11.31
N VAL A 125 8.03 1.93 -11.40
CA VAL A 125 7.51 1.18 -10.25
C VAL A 125 8.62 0.97 -9.23
N TYR A 126 9.81 0.57 -9.69
CA TYR A 126 10.96 0.34 -8.82
C TYR A 126 11.48 1.63 -8.18
N ARG A 127 11.51 2.74 -8.93
CA ARG A 127 11.83 4.08 -8.38
C ARG A 127 10.85 4.43 -7.27
N PHE A 128 9.55 4.33 -7.53
CA PHE A 128 8.52 4.70 -6.55
C PHE A 128 8.58 3.83 -5.29
N LEU A 129 8.81 2.52 -5.43
CA LEU A 129 9.07 1.64 -4.29
C LEU A 129 10.29 2.11 -3.48
N CYS A 130 11.41 2.38 -4.14
CA CYS A 130 12.61 2.85 -3.45
C CYS A 130 12.37 4.18 -2.71
N ASP A 131 11.64 5.09 -3.33
CA ASP A 131 11.30 6.38 -2.73
C ASP A 131 10.34 6.22 -1.55
N ALA A 132 9.36 5.32 -1.64
CA ALA A 132 8.49 4.94 -0.52
C ALA A 132 9.29 4.38 0.67
N VAL A 133 10.22 3.46 0.40
CA VAL A 133 11.11 2.88 1.43
C VAL A 133 12.00 3.96 2.07
N ARG A 134 12.64 4.80 1.26
CA ARG A 134 13.49 5.90 1.76
C ARG A 134 12.69 6.89 2.61
N PHE A 135 11.52 7.30 2.11
CA PHE A 135 10.62 8.21 2.82
C PHE A 135 10.17 7.59 4.15
N TYR A 136 9.76 6.32 4.15
CA TYR A 136 9.37 5.60 5.36
C TYR A 136 10.50 5.60 6.40
N HIS A 137 11.71 5.21 5.99
CA HIS A 137 12.86 5.15 6.89
C HIS A 137 13.32 6.53 7.40
N ALA A 138 13.18 7.57 6.59
CA ALA A 138 13.53 8.95 6.98
C ALA A 138 12.55 9.55 8.00
N HIS A 139 11.34 9.00 8.12
CA HIS A 139 10.25 9.53 8.95
C HIS A 139 9.67 8.48 9.91
N ARG A 140 10.50 7.54 10.37
CA ARG A 140 10.09 6.45 11.28
C ARG A 140 9.55 6.94 12.63
N ASP A 141 10.00 8.10 13.08
CA ASP A 141 9.47 8.75 14.29
C ASP A 141 7.97 9.02 14.21
N PHE A 142 7.41 9.10 12.99
CA PHE A 142 5.98 9.20 12.73
C PHE A 142 5.39 7.89 12.20
N LEU A 143 6.01 7.31 11.16
CA LEU A 143 5.46 6.20 10.37
C LEU A 143 5.63 4.81 10.97
N PHE A 144 6.46 4.68 12.02
CA PHE A 144 6.71 3.40 12.70
C PHE A 144 6.49 3.54 14.21
N ASP A 145 7.17 4.50 14.84
CA ASP A 145 7.12 4.71 16.30
C ASP A 145 5.95 5.63 16.73
N GLY A 146 5.30 6.29 15.78
CA GLY A 146 4.25 7.27 16.05
C GLY A 146 2.86 6.67 16.23
N GLU A 147 1.88 7.53 16.46
CA GLU A 147 0.46 7.23 16.54
C GLU A 147 -0.24 7.76 15.29
N LEU A 148 -0.95 6.90 14.56
CA LEU A 148 -1.80 7.33 13.45
C LEU A 148 -3.04 8.04 14.01
N LEU A 149 -3.20 9.31 13.67
CA LEU A 149 -4.34 10.14 14.05
C LEU A 149 -5.46 10.05 13.02
N LYS A 150 -6.59 10.68 13.36
CA LYS A 150 -7.70 10.89 12.41
C LYS A 150 -7.17 11.47 11.10
N GLU A 151 -7.59 10.86 9.99
CA GLU A 151 -7.27 11.31 8.63
C GLU A 151 -7.62 12.79 8.44
N PRO A 152 -6.70 13.60 7.91
CA PRO A 152 -6.98 15.01 7.64
C PRO A 152 -7.92 15.14 6.43
N GLU A 153 -8.75 16.18 6.43
CA GLU A 153 -9.55 16.50 5.25
C GLU A 153 -8.63 16.91 4.10
N ILE A 154 -8.75 16.22 2.97
CA ILE A 154 -7.99 16.53 1.74
C ILE A 154 -8.94 16.87 0.59
N ILE A 155 -8.66 17.98 -0.09
CA ILE A 155 -9.36 18.42 -1.29
C ILE A 155 -8.34 18.45 -2.43
N CYS A 156 -8.51 17.56 -3.39
CA CYS A 156 -7.70 17.48 -4.60
C CYS A 156 -8.53 16.88 -5.74
N PRO A 157 -8.06 16.92 -6.99
CA PRO A 157 -8.70 16.22 -8.08
C PRO A 157 -8.79 14.71 -7.80
N GLU A 158 -9.79 14.11 -8.42
CA GLU A 158 -10.00 12.67 -8.44
C GLU A 158 -9.89 12.19 -9.89
N GLN A 159 -9.45 10.95 -10.05
CA GLN A 159 -9.48 10.28 -11.34
C GLN A 159 -10.06 8.87 -11.18
N ASP A 160 -10.56 8.34 -12.28
CA ASP A 160 -10.89 6.93 -12.34
C ASP A 160 -9.62 6.10 -12.45
N VAL A 161 -9.62 4.96 -11.76
CA VAL A 161 -8.55 3.96 -11.79
C VAL A 161 -9.17 2.63 -12.12
N ASP A 162 -8.66 1.99 -13.17
CA ASP A 162 -8.99 0.61 -13.50
C ASP A 162 -8.06 -0.32 -12.70
N PHE A 163 -8.63 -1.36 -12.10
CA PHE A 163 -7.91 -2.34 -11.30
C PHE A 163 -8.09 -3.74 -11.89
N MET A 164 -7.00 -4.51 -11.88
CA MET A 164 -7.07 -5.95 -12.00
C MET A 164 -7.42 -6.57 -10.65
N THR A 165 -8.54 -7.29 -10.61
CA THR A 165 -8.96 -8.08 -9.45
C THR A 165 -8.33 -9.47 -9.53
N ARG A 166 -7.06 -9.58 -9.12
CA ARG A 166 -6.33 -10.85 -9.16
C ARG A 166 -5.55 -11.06 -7.88
N PHE A 167 -5.84 -12.20 -7.25
CA PHE A 167 -5.14 -12.76 -6.10
C PHE A 167 -4.60 -14.15 -6.45
N ILE A 168 -3.91 -14.82 -5.51
CA ILE A 168 -3.26 -16.13 -5.76
C ILE A 168 -4.18 -17.22 -6.31
N TYR A 169 -5.46 -17.23 -5.89
CA TYR A 169 -6.42 -18.26 -6.29
C TYR A 169 -7.36 -17.82 -7.42
N THR A 170 -7.21 -16.60 -7.94
CA THR A 170 -8.06 -16.11 -9.03
C THR A 170 -7.74 -16.91 -10.28
N LYS A 171 -8.71 -17.66 -10.82
CA LYS A 171 -8.58 -18.35 -12.11
C LYS A 171 -8.69 -17.36 -13.27
N GLU A 172 -8.07 -17.67 -14.40
CA GLU A 172 -8.03 -16.80 -15.59
C GLU A 172 -9.42 -16.30 -16.04
N GLY A 173 -10.40 -17.20 -16.15
CA GLY A 173 -11.78 -16.84 -16.51
C GLY A 173 -12.60 -16.17 -15.41
N ALA A 174 -12.07 -16.07 -14.19
CA ALA A 174 -12.74 -15.48 -13.02
C ALA A 174 -12.26 -14.06 -12.70
N MET A 175 -11.15 -13.60 -13.28
CA MET A 175 -10.70 -12.21 -13.13
C MET A 175 -11.75 -11.24 -13.71
N ARG A 176 -12.07 -10.17 -12.98
CA ARG A 176 -13.08 -9.17 -13.35
C ARG A 176 -12.52 -7.77 -13.09
N PRO A 177 -12.15 -6.97 -14.09
CA PRO A 177 -11.69 -5.63 -13.81
C PRO A 177 -12.77 -4.85 -13.05
N CYS A 178 -12.35 -3.99 -12.13
CA CYS A 178 -13.20 -2.98 -11.52
C CYS A 178 -12.62 -1.60 -11.77
N ARG A 179 -13.47 -0.58 -11.62
CA ARG A 179 -13.09 0.82 -11.81
C ARG A 179 -13.58 1.60 -10.61
N HIS A 180 -12.69 2.38 -10.03
CA HIS A 180 -13.03 3.23 -8.89
C HIS A 180 -12.55 4.65 -9.12
N ARG A 181 -13.36 5.60 -8.66
CA ARG A 181 -12.95 7.00 -8.58
C ARG A 181 -12.20 7.22 -7.27
N ARG A 182 -11.00 7.78 -7.36
CA ARG A 182 -10.09 7.97 -6.22
C ARG A 182 -9.45 9.35 -6.27
N LYS A 183 -9.27 9.98 -5.11
CA LYS A 183 -8.43 11.16 -4.95
C LYS A 183 -7.02 10.84 -5.41
N GLN A 184 -6.41 11.71 -6.20
CA GLN A 184 -5.05 11.52 -6.73
C GLN A 184 -3.97 11.56 -5.63
N VAL A 185 -4.28 12.19 -4.49
CA VAL A 185 -3.41 12.25 -3.32
C VAL A 185 -4.10 11.62 -2.13
N PHE A 186 -3.38 10.79 -1.39
CA PHE A 186 -3.79 10.31 -0.07
C PHE A 186 -3.06 11.09 1.03
N ALA A 187 -3.67 11.15 2.21
CA ALA A 187 -3.09 11.83 3.36
C ALA A 187 -3.17 10.96 4.62
N GLY A 188 -2.13 11.01 5.43
CA GLY A 188 -2.09 10.44 6.78
C GLY A 188 -1.64 11.51 7.76
N ARG A 189 -2.10 11.44 9.01
CA ARG A 189 -1.67 12.36 10.06
C ARG A 189 -1.15 11.57 11.24
N PHE A 190 0.02 11.91 11.73
CA PHE A 190 0.73 11.14 12.73
C PHE A 190 1.20 12.04 13.87
N ARG A 191 1.24 11.49 15.08
CA ARG A 191 1.89 12.10 16.23
C ARG A 191 3.13 11.28 16.58
N SER A 192 4.30 11.93 16.64
CA SER A 192 5.50 11.25 17.14
C SER A 192 5.50 11.18 18.67
N SER A 193 6.39 10.37 19.25
CA SER A 193 6.53 10.18 20.70
C SER A 193 6.89 11.46 21.47
N ASP A 194 7.50 12.45 20.81
CA ASP A 194 7.81 13.76 21.40
C ASP A 194 6.68 14.80 21.27
N GLY A 195 5.55 14.41 20.64
CA GLY A 195 4.36 15.24 20.50
C GLY A 195 4.28 16.06 19.21
N ARG A 196 5.33 16.11 18.37
CA ARG A 196 5.23 16.72 17.03
C ARG A 196 4.14 16.05 16.20
N ILE A 197 3.46 16.83 15.37
CA ILE A 197 2.42 16.31 14.47
C ILE A 197 2.87 16.45 13.03
N ALA A 198 2.85 15.34 12.29
CA ALA A 198 3.13 15.32 10.86
C ALA A 198 1.86 15.08 10.05
N THR A 199 1.72 15.79 8.94
CA THR A 199 0.82 15.44 7.84
C THR A 199 1.66 14.89 6.70
N ILE A 200 1.38 13.67 6.28
CA ILE A 200 2.04 12.97 5.18
C ILE A 200 1.09 12.95 4.00
N LEU A 201 1.62 13.26 2.82
CA LEU A 201 0.90 13.23 1.55
C LEU A 201 1.59 12.26 0.60
N ALA A 202 0.81 11.48 -0.14
CA ALA A 202 1.29 10.59 -1.18
C ALA A 202 0.51 10.85 -2.47
N ASN A 203 1.16 11.44 -3.48
CA ASN A 203 0.61 11.54 -4.82
C ASN A 203 0.91 10.23 -5.54
N TRP A 204 -0.13 9.43 -5.73
CA TRP A 204 0.01 8.21 -6.49
C TRP A 204 -0.23 8.45 -7.97
N SER A 205 -0.74 9.57 -8.45
CA SER A 205 -1.09 9.75 -9.88
C SER A 205 0.11 10.16 -10.76
N GLN A 206 -0.14 10.24 -12.07
CA GLN A 206 0.84 10.65 -13.08
C GLN A 206 0.95 12.17 -13.26
N ASP A 207 0.09 12.93 -12.58
CA ASP A 207 -0.01 14.38 -12.72
C ASP A 207 0.59 15.09 -11.50
N THR A 208 1.08 16.31 -11.71
CA THR A 208 1.32 17.23 -10.59
C THR A 208 -0.03 17.63 -10.02
N VAL A 209 -0.22 17.42 -8.71
CA VAL A 209 -1.49 17.69 -8.04
C VAL A 209 -1.38 18.94 -7.18
N ASN A 210 -2.35 19.85 -7.32
CA ASN A 210 -2.55 20.98 -6.42
C ASN A 210 -3.82 20.73 -5.60
N GLY A 211 -3.78 21.08 -4.32
CA GLY A 211 -4.93 20.88 -3.43
C GLY A 211 -4.72 21.50 -2.06
N THR A 212 -5.59 21.12 -1.12
CA THR A 212 -5.46 21.49 0.28
C THR A 212 -5.59 20.26 1.18
N CYS A 213 -4.84 20.24 2.29
CA CYS A 213 -4.93 19.21 3.32
C CYS A 213 -5.01 19.88 4.69
N GLY A 214 -6.10 19.67 5.42
CA GLY A 214 -6.39 20.38 6.67
C GLY A 214 -6.41 21.90 6.51
N GLY A 215 -6.81 22.39 5.33
CA GLY A 215 -6.79 23.82 4.98
C GLY A 215 -5.43 24.38 4.52
N VAL A 216 -4.35 23.60 4.56
CA VAL A 216 -3.02 24.01 4.10
C VAL A 216 -2.85 23.66 2.62
N PRO A 217 -2.48 24.62 1.75
CA PRO A 217 -2.27 24.34 0.33
C PRO A 217 -1.03 23.48 0.10
N PHE A 218 -1.08 22.63 -0.92
CA PHE A 218 0.06 21.85 -1.37
C PHE A 218 0.14 21.78 -2.91
N THR A 219 1.35 21.53 -3.39
CA THR A 219 1.64 21.11 -4.76
C THR A 219 2.56 19.89 -4.68
N LEU A 220 2.15 18.77 -5.28
CA LEU A 220 2.86 17.49 -5.16
C LEU A 220 3.17 16.94 -6.56
N PRO A 221 4.45 16.69 -6.91
CA PRO A 221 4.82 16.08 -8.19
C PRO A 221 4.19 14.69 -8.40
N PRO A 222 4.14 14.17 -9.63
CA PRO A 222 3.70 12.81 -9.91
C PRO A 222 4.47 11.78 -9.08
N ARG A 223 3.79 10.70 -8.66
CA ARG A 223 4.40 9.54 -7.98
C ARG A 223 5.39 9.96 -6.89
N SER A 224 4.96 10.77 -5.93
CA SER A 224 5.84 11.34 -4.91
C SER A 224 5.21 11.43 -3.52
N PHE A 225 6.06 11.66 -2.52
CA PHE A 225 5.67 11.78 -1.12
C PHE A 225 6.10 13.13 -0.56
N ALA A 226 5.34 13.66 0.39
CA ALA A 226 5.68 14.86 1.13
C ALA A 226 5.25 14.77 2.60
N ILE A 227 5.91 15.55 3.44
CA ILE A 227 5.60 15.66 4.86
C ILE A 227 5.65 17.13 5.28
N THR A 228 4.70 17.53 6.14
CA THR A 228 4.71 18.81 6.84
C THR A 228 4.61 18.53 8.32
N VAL A 229 5.53 19.08 9.12
CA VAL A 229 5.56 18.91 10.58
C VAL A 229 5.17 20.21 11.25
N SER A 230 4.30 20.13 12.26
CA SER A 230 3.83 21.23 13.13
C SER A 230 4.11 20.94 14.59
#